data_AF-A0A8J7XJN6-F1
#
_entry.id   AF-A0A8J7XJN6-F1
#
_cell.length_a   1.000
_cell.length_b   1.000
_cell.length_c   1.000
_cell.angle_alpha   90.00
_cell.angle_beta   90.00
_cell.angle_gamma   90.00
#
_symmetry.space_group_name_H-M   'P 1'
#
loop_
_entity.id
_entity.type
_entity.pdbx_description
1 polymer ?
#
loop_
_entity_poly.entity_id
_entity_poly.type
_entity_poly.pdbx_seq_one_letter_code
_entity_poly.pdbx_strand_id
1 'polypeptide(L)'
;MIVEVSEDLGPSLDIIDNVVCPVCGKQISSKFLPDMQGFITENLYHNGNVRLVSKTTLECDFFHFFFEEEDITLEDPHPLTAVVVADFDFFGECVSFEIVDIVPKRS
;
A
#
# COMPACT_ATOMS: atom_id res chain seq x y z
N MET A 1 -8.99 30.14 -29.69
CA MET A 1 -8.96 28.67 -29.64
C MET A 1 -7.65 28.31 -28.97
N ILE A 2 -7.68 28.14 -27.65
CA ILE A 2 -6.50 27.79 -26.85
C ILE A 2 -6.67 26.29 -26.56
N VAL A 3 -5.71 25.50 -27.03
CA VAL A 3 -5.57 24.09 -26.68
C VAL A 3 -4.88 24.06 -25.33
N GLU A 4 -5.63 23.70 -24.29
CA GLU A 4 -5.05 23.42 -22.98
C GLU A 4 -4.37 22.06 -23.04
N VAL A 5 -3.08 22.07 -22.68
CA VAL A 5 -2.18 20.92 -22.68
C VAL A 5 -2.62 20.04 -21.52
N SER A 6 -3.01 18.81 -21.83
CA SER A 6 -3.29 17.76 -20.85
C SER A 6 -2.01 17.45 -20.08
N GLU A 7 -1.94 17.92 -18.83
CA GLU A 7 -0.89 17.57 -17.89
C GLU A 7 -0.99 16.08 -17.57
N ASP A 8 0.15 15.39 -17.65
CA ASP A 8 0.36 13.99 -17.31
C ASP A 8 -0.28 13.65 -15.96
N LEU A 9 -1.43 12.98 -15.99
CA LEU A 9 -1.92 12.20 -14.87
C LEU A 9 -1.00 10.98 -14.75
N GLY A 10 0.04 11.10 -13.93
CA GLY A 10 0.70 9.93 -13.34
C GLY A 10 -0.36 9.01 -12.71
N PRO A 11 -0.06 7.71 -12.49
CA PRO A 11 -1.05 6.76 -12.01
C PRO A 11 -1.70 7.32 -10.75
N SER A 12 -2.98 7.68 -10.88
CA SER A 12 -3.75 8.29 -9.82
C SER A 12 -3.73 7.37 -8.62
N LEU A 13 -3.29 7.89 -7.47
CA LEU A 13 -3.46 7.30 -6.14
C LEU A 13 -4.95 7.13 -5.73
N ASP A 14 -5.88 7.24 -6.68
CA ASP A 14 -7.32 7.40 -6.48
C ASP A 14 -8.11 6.08 -6.59
N ILE A 15 -7.48 4.89 -6.54
CA ILE A 15 -8.21 3.61 -6.79
C ILE A 15 -8.50 2.80 -5.52
N ILE A 16 -8.22 3.33 -4.31
CA ILE A 16 -8.66 2.63 -3.09
C ILE A 16 -9.40 3.52 -2.11
N ASP A 17 -10.38 4.25 -2.63
CA ASP A 17 -11.34 5.00 -1.82
C ASP A 17 -12.20 4.15 -0.87
N ASN A 18 -12.10 2.80 -0.91
CA ASN A 18 -12.93 1.92 -0.11
C ASN A 18 -12.23 0.61 0.29
N VAL A 19 -11.03 0.69 0.88
CA VAL A 19 -10.45 -0.48 1.53
C VAL A 19 -11.25 -0.83 2.79
N VAL A 20 -11.75 -2.06 2.87
CA VAL A 20 -12.47 -2.56 4.04
C VAL A 20 -11.62 -3.57 4.78
N CYS A 21 -11.58 -3.46 6.10
CA CYS A 21 -10.93 -4.43 6.96
C CYS A 21 -11.68 -5.77 6.93
N PRO A 22 -11.02 -6.89 6.55
CA PRO A 22 -11.67 -8.19 6.47
C PRO A 22 -12.05 -8.78 7.84
N VAL A 23 -11.57 -8.17 8.94
CA VAL A 23 -11.86 -8.63 10.31
C VAL A 23 -13.13 -7.97 10.88
N CYS A 24 -13.24 -6.64 10.78
CA CYS A 24 -14.35 -5.89 11.38
C CYS A 24 -15.34 -5.28 10.37
N GLY A 25 -15.05 -5.34 9.07
CA GLY A 25 -15.90 -4.76 8.02
C GLY A 25 -15.91 -3.24 7.97
N LYS A 26 -15.04 -2.57 8.74
CA LYS A 26 -14.90 -1.10 8.76
C LYS A 26 -13.88 -0.63 7.73
N GLN A 27 -14.05 0.60 7.24
CA GLN A 27 -13.13 1.22 6.28
C GLN A 27 -11.76 1.47 6.94
N ILE A 28 -10.70 1.19 6.20
CA ILE A 28 -9.33 1.52 6.57
C ILE A 28 -8.97 2.86 5.93
N SER A 29 -8.51 3.82 6.73
CA SER A 29 -8.02 5.09 6.19
C SER A 29 -6.84 4.86 5.27
N SER A 30 -6.82 5.53 4.12
CA SER A 30 -5.71 5.48 3.17
C SER A 30 -4.37 5.91 3.78
N LYS A 31 -4.41 6.74 4.82
CA LYS A 31 -3.22 7.19 5.59
C LYS A 31 -2.52 6.06 6.35
N PHE A 32 -3.23 4.96 6.62
CA PHE A 32 -2.69 3.80 7.34
C PHE A 32 -2.51 2.58 6.44
N LEU A 33 -2.75 2.74 5.14
CA LEU A 33 -2.42 1.69 4.17
C LEU A 33 -0.91 1.68 3.92
N PRO A 34 -0.35 0.48 3.65
CA PRO A 34 0.99 0.36 3.10
C PRO A 34 1.20 1.24 1.88
N ASP A 35 2.25 2.05 1.90
CA ASP A 35 2.69 2.82 0.75
C ASP A 35 4.11 2.43 0.33
N MET A 36 4.49 2.87 -0.88
CA MET A 36 5.80 2.59 -1.45
C MET A 36 6.92 3.13 -0.56
N GLN A 37 6.73 4.31 0.03
CA GLN A 37 7.76 4.94 0.86
C GLN A 37 8.03 4.12 2.13
N GLY A 38 7.00 3.84 2.91
CA GLY A 38 7.11 3.12 4.18
C GLY A 38 7.54 1.66 3.99
N PHE A 39 7.11 0.97 2.94
CA PHE A 39 7.47 -0.44 2.74
C PHE A 39 8.74 -0.66 1.95
N ILE A 40 8.92 0.02 0.81
CA ILE A 40 10.07 -0.24 -0.06
C ILE A 40 11.30 0.52 0.43
N THR A 41 11.17 1.84 0.56
CA THR A 41 12.31 2.73 0.80
C THR A 41 12.82 2.62 2.23
N GLU A 42 11.92 2.52 3.20
CA GLU A 42 12.28 2.51 4.62
C GLU A 42 12.52 1.10 5.20
N ASN A 43 11.84 0.06 4.68
CA ASN A 43 11.86 -1.28 5.28
C ASN A 43 12.48 -2.39 4.41
N LEU A 44 12.28 -2.42 3.08
CA LEU A 44 12.76 -3.52 2.22
C LEU A 44 14.18 -3.35 1.69
N TYR A 45 14.66 -2.12 1.46
CA TYR A 45 16.01 -1.92 0.91
C TYR A 45 17.15 -2.36 1.86
N HIS A 46 16.83 -2.67 3.11
CA HIS A 46 17.78 -3.10 4.12
C HIS A 46 17.83 -4.62 4.37
N ASN A 47 17.18 -5.44 3.54
CA ASN A 47 17.24 -6.91 3.68
C ASN A 47 18.36 -7.52 2.81
N GLY A 48 19.61 -7.31 3.24
CA GLY A 48 20.75 -8.20 2.95
C GLY A 48 21.04 -8.52 1.49
N ASN A 49 21.61 -7.58 0.72
CA ASN A 49 22.21 -7.81 -0.61
C ASN A 49 21.28 -8.43 -1.70
N VAL A 50 19.96 -8.48 -1.48
CA VAL A 50 19.00 -8.92 -2.51
C VAL A 50 18.46 -7.69 -3.24
N ARG A 51 18.41 -7.77 -4.57
CA ARG A 51 17.88 -6.72 -5.44
C ARG A 51 16.74 -7.26 -6.29
N LEU A 52 15.59 -6.61 -6.23
CA LEU A 52 14.46 -6.88 -7.11
C LEU A 52 14.59 -6.00 -8.36
N VAL A 53 14.44 -6.58 -9.55
CA VAL A 53 14.58 -5.88 -10.86
C VAL A 53 13.45 -6.26 -11.83
N SER A 54 12.29 -6.62 -11.28
CA SER A 54 11.10 -7.01 -12.04
C SER A 54 9.84 -6.90 -11.20
N LYS A 55 8.68 -6.85 -11.87
CA LYS A 55 7.37 -7.02 -11.27
C LYS A 55 7.31 -8.23 -10.34
N THR A 56 6.98 -7.97 -9.07
CA THR A 56 7.01 -8.92 -7.96
C THR A 56 5.80 -8.73 -7.07
N THR A 57 5.28 -9.82 -6.50
CA THR A 57 4.25 -9.77 -5.45
C THR A 57 4.93 -9.72 -4.08
N LEU A 58 4.55 -8.74 -3.26
CA LEU A 58 5.03 -8.54 -1.91
C LEU A 58 3.87 -8.71 -0.93
N GLU A 59 4.17 -9.27 0.24
CA GLU A 59 3.25 -9.33 1.37
C GLU A 59 3.70 -8.30 2.40
N CYS A 60 2.84 -7.33 2.66
CA CYS A 60 3.11 -6.16 3.48
C CYS A 60 2.25 -6.21 4.74
N ASP A 61 2.85 -6.61 5.85
CA ASP A 61 2.15 -6.70 7.14
C ASP A 61 1.92 -5.32 7.76
N PHE A 62 0.68 -5.04 8.18
CA PHE A 62 0.32 -3.79 8.85
C PHE A 62 -0.79 -4.04 9.88
N PHE A 63 -1.16 -2.99 10.62
CA PHE A 63 -2.23 -3.04 11.61
C PHE A 63 -3.34 -2.06 11.26
N HIS A 64 -4.58 -2.53 11.35
CA HIS A 64 -5.73 -1.64 11.41
C HIS A 64 -6.02 -1.33 12.88
N PHE A 65 -5.75 -0.10 13.30
CA PHE A 65 -5.87 0.34 14.71
C PHE A 65 -6.75 1.59 14.88
N PHE A 66 -7.27 2.18 13.81
CA PHE A 66 -7.98 3.46 13.88
C PHE A 66 -9.18 3.49 12.92
N PHE A 67 -10.32 3.95 13.42
CA PHE A 67 -11.53 4.19 12.63
C PHE A 67 -11.69 5.68 12.36
N GLU A 68 -11.49 6.10 11.11
CA GLU A 68 -11.51 7.53 10.73
C GLU A 68 -12.90 8.16 10.85
N GLU A 69 -13.98 7.41 10.61
CA GLU A 69 -15.35 7.92 10.73
C GLU A 69 -15.73 8.27 12.18
N GLU A 70 -15.22 7.50 13.14
CA GLU A 70 -15.58 7.60 14.55
C GLU A 70 -14.53 8.37 15.36
N ASP A 71 -13.37 8.67 14.75
CA ASP A 71 -12.18 9.28 15.40
C ASP A 71 -11.75 8.50 16.66
N ILE A 72 -11.76 7.16 16.56
CA ILE A 72 -11.40 6.26 17.67
C ILE A 72 -10.27 5.30 17.31
N THR A 73 -9.44 5.02 18.32
CA THR A 73 -8.43 3.94 18.27
C THR A 73 -9.06 2.64 18.77
N LEU A 74 -8.75 1.53 18.10
CA LEU A 74 -9.17 0.19 18.48
C LEU A 74 -8.41 -0.28 19.74
N GLU A 75 -9.14 -0.84 20.70
CA GLU A 75 -8.52 -1.50 21.86
C GLU A 75 -7.71 -2.74 21.45
N ASP A 76 -8.18 -3.47 20.43
CA ASP A 76 -7.50 -4.63 19.84
C ASP A 76 -7.23 -4.39 18.34
N PRO A 77 -6.02 -3.98 17.96
CA PRO A 77 -5.65 -3.77 16.56
C PRO A 77 -5.75 -5.05 15.73
N HIS A 78 -6.32 -4.97 14.54
CA HIS A 78 -6.38 -6.12 13.65
C HIS A 78 -5.08 -6.26 12.85
N PRO A 79 -4.32 -7.36 13.01
CA PRO A 79 -3.16 -7.64 12.17
C PRO A 79 -3.61 -8.07 10.78
N LEU A 80 -3.12 -7.37 9.75
CA LEU A 80 -3.49 -7.58 8.35
C LEU A 80 -2.23 -7.73 7.50
N THR A 81 -2.42 -8.30 6.30
CA THR A 81 -1.40 -8.37 5.26
C THR A 81 -1.99 -7.78 3.98
N ALA A 82 -1.35 -6.75 3.44
CA ALA A 82 -1.64 -6.26 2.10
C ALA A 82 -0.83 -7.05 1.09
N VAL A 83 -1.50 -7.60 0.08
CA VAL A 83 -0.84 -8.18 -1.08
C VAL A 83 -0.62 -7.07 -2.08
N VAL A 84 0.65 -6.81 -2.39
CA VAL A 84 1.07 -5.71 -3.25
C VAL A 84 1.74 -6.26 -4.49
N VAL A 85 1.39 -5.70 -5.64
CA VAL A 85 2.14 -5.88 -6.87
C VAL A 85 3.05 -4.66 -7.03
N ALA A 86 4.35 -4.88 -6.92
CA ALA A 86 5.36 -3.84 -7.06
C ALA A 86 6.20 -4.08 -8.33
N ASP A 87 6.50 -3.03 -9.08
CA ASP A 87 7.38 -3.09 -10.24
C ASP A 87 8.69 -2.36 -9.96
N PHE A 88 9.78 -2.96 -10.39
CA PHE A 88 11.14 -2.48 -10.13
C PHE A 88 11.89 -2.34 -11.44
N ASP A 89 12.59 -1.24 -11.59
CA ASP A 89 13.43 -1.03 -12.76
C ASP A 89 14.75 -1.83 -12.68
N PHE A 90 15.61 -1.68 -13.69
CA PHE A 90 16.91 -2.35 -13.70
C PHE A 90 17.91 -1.74 -12.70
N PHE A 91 17.60 -0.56 -12.14
CA PHE A 91 18.32 0.04 -11.03
C PHE A 91 17.87 -0.51 -9.66
N GLY A 92 16.76 -1.24 -9.61
CA GLY A 92 16.15 -1.75 -8.39
C GLY A 92 15.31 -0.68 -7.67
N GLU A 93 15.00 0.42 -8.35
CA GLU A 93 14.06 1.43 -7.87
C GLU A 93 12.63 0.93 -8.12
N CYS A 94 11.77 1.05 -7.10
CA CYS A 94 10.36 0.72 -7.25
C CYS A 94 9.66 1.86 -8.01
N VAL A 95 9.09 1.54 -9.15
CA VAL A 95 8.41 2.49 -10.05
C VAL A 95 6.89 2.40 -9.98
N SER A 96 6.37 1.31 -9.40
CA SER A 96 4.93 1.10 -9.21
C SER A 96 4.69 0.26 -7.97
N PHE A 97 3.65 0.59 -7.20
CA PHE A 97 3.25 -0.10 -5.98
C PHE A 97 1.72 -0.09 -5.89
N GLU A 98 1.10 -1.25 -6.10
CA GLU A 98 -0.35 -1.40 -6.16
C GLU A 98 -0.82 -2.44 -5.15
N ILE A 99 -1.68 -2.04 -4.21
CA ILE A 99 -2.35 -2.99 -3.31
C ILE A 99 -3.45 -3.68 -4.11
N VAL A 100 -3.36 -5.00 -4.25
CA VAL A 100 -4.34 -5.81 -4.99
C VAL A 100 -5.28 -6.61 -4.10
N ASP A 101 -4.90 -6.83 -2.83
CA ASP A 101 -5.75 -7.53 -1.85
C ASP A 101 -5.35 -7.16 -0.42
N ILE A 102 -6.28 -7.32 0.53
CA ILE A 102 -6.02 -7.24 1.97
C ILE A 102 -6.66 -8.42 2.67
N VAL A 103 -5.83 -9.17 3.40
CA VAL A 103 -6.23 -10.38 4.09
C VAL A 103 -5.86 -10.32 5.57
N PRO A 104 -6.53 -11.09 6.45
CA PRO A 104 -6.06 -11.29 7.81
C PRO A 104 -4.63 -11.87 7.81
N LYS A 105 -3.77 -11.36 8.70
CA LYS A 105 -2.40 -11.86 8.80
C LYS A 105 -2.40 -13.35 9.17
N ARG A 106 -1.67 -14.17 8.41
CA ARG A 106 -1.46 -15.58 8.74
C ARG A 106 -0.42 -15.69 9.86
N SER A 107 -0.77 -16.43 10.91
CA SER A 107 0.09 -16.68 12.08
C SER A 107 0.97 -17.92 11.89
#